data_AF-A0A2A6M198-F1
#
_entry.id   AF-A0A2A6M198-F1
#
_cell.length_a   1.000
_cell.length_b   1.000
_cell.length_c   1.000
_cell.angle_alpha   90.00
_cell.angle_beta   90.00
_cell.angle_gamma   90.00
#
_symmetry.space_group_name_H-M   'P 1'
#
loop_
_entity.id
_entity.type
_entity.pdbx_description
1 polymer ?
#
loop_
_entity_poly.entity_id
_entity_poly.type
_entity_poly.pdbx_seq_one_letter_code
_entity_poly.pdbx_strand_id
1 'polypeptide(L)'
;MATNTKTSPASRRASRQLFRRLLGDRRGATAIEFAILALPFFIVVFASIETFVAFAGEQLLANATDTLARKIRTGEITKNVSEAEFRQAFCDEIAILLTCSATEVTTPEKLYLDVRQVADPSQFPAAVPRVGPTDASDLDTSGFQFAPGAGKEFTMVRAYYRWQVITDLVRPYVTNLRPAGSSMPRDYLMVATATFRNEDY
;
A
#
# COMPACT_ATOMS: atom_id res chain seq x y z
N MET A 1 -21.28 -27.85 -73.68
CA MET A 1 -20.52 -26.63 -74.00
C MET A 1 -20.20 -25.96 -72.67
N ALA A 2 -18.95 -26.04 -72.22
CA ALA A 2 -18.55 -25.62 -70.87
C ALA A 2 -18.15 -24.14 -70.85
N THR A 3 -18.74 -23.34 -69.97
CA THR A 3 -18.35 -21.95 -69.71
C THR A 3 -17.43 -21.90 -68.48
N ASN A 4 -16.22 -21.41 -68.71
CA ASN A 4 -15.12 -21.32 -67.75
C ASN A 4 -15.22 -20.00 -66.97
N THR A 5 -15.34 -20.06 -65.65
CA THR A 5 -15.41 -18.87 -64.77
C THR A 5 -14.00 -18.37 -64.46
N LYS A 6 -13.66 -17.17 -64.94
CA LYS A 6 -12.34 -16.54 -64.73
C LYS A 6 -12.35 -15.75 -63.41
N THR A 7 -11.62 -16.21 -62.40
CA THR A 7 -11.47 -15.53 -61.09
C THR A 7 -10.46 -14.37 -61.19
N SER A 8 -10.85 -13.16 -60.77
CA SER A 8 -10.03 -11.93 -60.87
C SER A 8 -9.14 -11.70 -59.63
N PRO A 9 -7.86 -11.29 -59.76
CA PRO A 9 -6.93 -11.13 -58.64
C PRO A 9 -6.91 -9.68 -58.13
N ALA A 10 -8.01 -9.19 -57.56
CA ALA A 10 -8.12 -7.77 -57.17
C ALA A 10 -7.60 -7.45 -55.74
N SER A 11 -7.55 -8.41 -54.81
CA SER A 11 -7.34 -8.08 -53.39
C SER A 11 -5.87 -7.86 -52.98
N ARG A 12 -4.89 -8.42 -53.69
CA ARG A 12 -3.46 -8.32 -53.31
C ARG A 12 -2.79 -6.98 -53.67
N ARG A 13 -3.35 -6.20 -54.60
CA ARG A 13 -2.81 -4.88 -54.99
C ARG A 13 -3.26 -3.76 -54.04
N ALA A 14 -4.51 -3.82 -53.58
CA ALA A 14 -5.08 -2.82 -52.66
C ALA A 14 -4.37 -2.82 -51.30
N SER A 15 -4.07 -3.99 -50.73
CA SER A 15 -3.37 -4.11 -49.44
C SER A 15 -1.93 -3.57 -49.49
N ARG A 16 -1.21 -3.78 -50.60
CA ARG A 16 0.15 -3.25 -50.81
C ARG A 16 0.18 -1.72 -50.96
N GLN A 17 -0.86 -1.11 -51.54
CA GLN A 17 -0.98 0.35 -51.64
C GLN A 17 -1.33 1.00 -50.29
N LEU A 18 -2.18 0.36 -49.48
CA LEU A 18 -2.46 0.79 -48.11
C LEU A 18 -1.20 0.72 -47.22
N PHE A 19 -0.42 -0.36 -47.30
CA PHE A 19 0.85 -0.47 -46.58
C PHE A 19 1.89 0.57 -47.02
N ARG A 20 2.02 0.84 -48.33
CA ARG A 20 2.92 1.91 -48.82
C ARG A 20 2.47 3.31 -48.39
N ARG A 21 1.15 3.56 -48.30
CA ARG A 21 0.61 4.82 -47.77
C ARG A 21 0.91 4.97 -46.28
N LEU A 22 0.74 3.91 -45.49
CA LEU A 22 1.09 3.89 -44.06
C LEU A 22 2.60 4.10 -43.83
N LEU A 23 3.45 3.49 -44.64
CA LEU A 23 4.91 3.65 -44.58
C LEU A 23 5.42 5.04 -45.02
N GLY A 24 4.63 5.78 -45.80
CA GLY A 24 4.95 7.12 -46.28
C GLY A 24 4.33 8.26 -45.46
N ASP A 25 3.51 7.95 -44.46
CA ASP A 25 2.77 8.96 -43.70
C ASP A 25 3.62 9.55 -42.56
N ARG A 26 4.26 10.68 -42.85
CA ARG A 26 5.12 11.42 -41.92
C ARG A 26 4.38 11.88 -40.66
N ARG A 27 3.04 12.01 -40.72
CA ARG A 27 2.22 12.34 -39.55
C ARG A 27 2.18 11.19 -38.54
N GLY A 28 2.21 9.95 -39.02
CA GLY A 28 2.36 8.76 -38.17
C GLY A 28 3.73 8.71 -37.49
N ALA A 29 4.80 9.06 -38.22
CA ALA A 29 6.15 9.16 -37.65
C ALA A 29 6.24 10.22 -36.55
N THR A 30 5.68 11.43 -36.76
CA THR A 30 5.65 12.48 -35.72
C THR A 30 4.80 12.10 -34.51
N ALA A 31 3.71 11.33 -34.70
CA ALA A 31 2.92 10.83 -33.58
C ALA A 31 3.68 9.79 -32.74
N ILE A 32 4.50 8.95 -33.38
CA ILE A 32 5.37 7.98 -32.70
C ILE A 32 6.47 8.70 -31.91
N GLU A 33 7.11 9.71 -32.50
CA GLU A 33 8.14 10.52 -31.81
C GLU A 33 7.56 11.20 -30.56
N PHE A 34 6.35 11.76 -30.66
CA PHE A 34 5.67 12.33 -29.50
C PHE A 34 5.30 11.27 -28.45
N ALA A 35 4.79 10.11 -28.88
CA ALA A 35 4.42 9.03 -27.97
C ALA A 35 5.63 8.48 -27.17
N ILE A 36 6.79 8.38 -27.81
CA ILE A 36 8.04 7.95 -27.16
C ILE A 36 8.46 8.91 -26.05
N LEU A 37 8.20 10.22 -26.18
CA LEU A 37 8.48 11.21 -25.14
C LEU A 37 7.35 11.34 -24.12
N ALA A 38 6.10 11.22 -24.55
CA ALA A 38 4.93 11.36 -23.69
C ALA A 38 4.83 10.18 -22.69
N LEU A 39 5.16 8.96 -23.12
CA LEU A 39 5.10 7.78 -22.26
C LEU A 39 5.94 7.90 -20.97
N PRO A 40 7.26 8.18 -21.01
CA PRO A 40 8.05 8.36 -19.80
C PRO A 40 7.60 9.57 -18.98
N PHE A 41 7.12 10.64 -19.62
CA PHE A 41 6.56 11.79 -18.90
C PHE A 41 5.35 11.40 -18.05
N PHE A 42 4.39 10.68 -18.62
CA PHE A 42 3.21 10.22 -17.87
C PHE A 42 3.57 9.25 -16.75
N ILE A 43 4.57 8.38 -16.95
CA ILE A 43 5.07 7.51 -15.87
C ILE A 43 5.54 8.34 -14.67
N VAL A 44 6.33 9.40 -14.91
CA VAL A 44 6.81 10.28 -13.83
C VAL A 44 5.65 11.03 -13.16
N VAL A 45 4.67 11.51 -13.94
CA VAL A 45 3.49 12.18 -13.39
C VAL A 45 2.67 11.25 -12.51
N PHE A 46 2.37 10.02 -12.97
CA PHE A 46 1.62 9.05 -12.16
C PHE A 46 2.40 8.60 -10.93
N ALA A 47 3.71 8.37 -11.05
CA ALA A 47 4.57 8.04 -9.90
C ALA A 47 4.59 9.17 -8.87
N SER A 48 4.59 10.44 -9.32
CA SER A 48 4.53 11.60 -8.43
C SER A 48 3.19 11.66 -7.69
N ILE A 49 2.07 11.53 -8.42
CA ILE A 49 0.72 11.52 -7.82
C ILE A 49 0.59 10.38 -6.81
N GLU A 50 1.03 9.18 -7.16
CA GLU A 50 0.99 8.04 -6.26
C GLU A 50 1.84 8.26 -5.00
N THR A 51 3.03 8.85 -5.14
CA THR A 51 3.88 9.18 -3.99
C THR A 51 3.19 10.18 -3.07
N PHE A 52 2.51 11.20 -3.62
CA PHE A 52 1.74 12.14 -2.81
C PHE A 52 0.58 11.46 -2.06
N VAL A 53 -0.15 10.56 -2.72
CA VAL A 53 -1.26 9.82 -2.10
C VAL A 53 -0.75 8.87 -1.01
N ALA A 54 0.35 8.14 -1.27
CA ALA A 54 0.97 7.27 -0.28
C ALA A 54 1.44 8.06 0.95
N PHE A 55 2.12 9.20 0.74
CA PHE A 55 2.55 10.06 1.84
C PHE A 55 1.36 10.61 2.64
N ALA A 56 0.28 11.03 1.98
CA ALA A 56 -0.94 11.44 2.67
C ALA A 56 -1.53 10.30 3.52
N GLY A 57 -1.47 9.05 3.03
CA GLY A 57 -1.87 7.86 3.78
C GLY A 57 -1.00 7.59 5.00
N GLU A 58 0.32 7.73 4.89
CA GLU A 58 1.24 7.64 6.03
C GLU A 58 0.93 8.69 7.10
N GLN A 59 0.67 9.94 6.69
CA GLN A 59 0.32 11.00 7.64
C GLN A 59 -1.03 10.75 8.32
N LEU A 60 -2.00 10.22 7.58
CA LEU A 60 -3.28 9.80 8.17
C LEU A 60 -3.10 8.67 9.18
N LEU A 61 -2.29 7.65 8.85
CA LEU A 61 -1.96 6.55 9.75
C LEU A 61 -1.25 7.04 11.02
N ALA A 62 -0.30 7.96 10.88
CA ALA A 62 0.39 8.59 12.01
C ALA A 62 -0.57 9.38 12.90
N ASN A 63 -1.46 10.18 12.30
CA ASN A 63 -2.45 10.95 13.03
C ASN A 63 -3.46 10.07 13.79
N ALA A 64 -3.94 8.99 13.17
CA ALA A 64 -4.82 8.01 13.82
C ALA A 64 -4.10 7.32 14.99
N THR A 65 -2.83 6.95 14.80
CA THR A 65 -1.99 6.37 15.85
C THR A 65 -1.84 7.31 17.03
N ASP A 66 -1.53 8.59 16.79
CA ASP A 66 -1.40 9.61 17.84
C ASP A 66 -2.73 9.88 18.56
N THR A 67 -3.84 9.89 17.82
CA THR A 67 -5.18 10.12 18.37
C THR A 67 -5.57 8.99 19.31
N LEU A 68 -5.42 7.73 18.89
CA LEU A 68 -5.74 6.59 19.76
C LEU A 68 -4.72 6.42 20.89
N ALA A 69 -3.44 6.70 20.64
CA ALA A 69 -2.42 6.76 21.68
C ALA A 69 -2.80 7.77 22.78
N ARG A 70 -3.36 8.94 22.41
CA ARG A 70 -3.87 9.90 23.38
C ARG A 70 -5.03 9.35 24.19
N LYS A 71 -6.01 8.70 23.55
CA LYS A 71 -7.14 8.07 24.26
C LYS A 71 -6.69 7.00 25.25
N ILE A 72 -5.65 6.23 24.91
CA ILE A 72 -5.04 5.28 25.85
C ILE A 72 -4.35 6.03 27.01
N ARG A 73 -3.55 7.05 26.68
CA ARG A 73 -2.78 7.83 27.66
C ARG A 73 -3.66 8.47 28.74
N THR A 74 -4.82 8.99 28.35
CA THR A 74 -5.78 9.68 29.23
C THR A 74 -6.77 8.73 29.92
N GLY A 75 -6.68 7.42 29.64
CA GLY A 75 -7.59 6.44 30.24
C GLY A 75 -8.99 6.39 29.62
N GLU A 76 -9.22 7.00 28.46
CA GLU A 76 -10.47 6.81 27.70
C GLU A 76 -10.53 5.38 27.11
N ILE A 77 -9.38 4.84 26.70
CA ILE A 77 -9.21 3.44 26.28
C ILE A 77 -8.37 2.73 27.34
N THR A 78 -9.00 1.80 28.06
CA THR A 78 -8.38 1.03 29.14
C THR A 78 -8.40 -0.47 28.84
N LYS A 79 -7.95 -1.28 29.80
CA LYS A 79 -8.01 -2.76 29.73
C LYS A 79 -9.44 -3.32 29.62
N ASN A 80 -10.47 -2.50 29.85
CA ASN A 80 -11.87 -2.90 29.71
C ASN A 80 -12.39 -2.79 28.27
N VAL A 81 -11.70 -2.05 27.40
CA VAL A 81 -12.02 -1.99 25.97
C VAL A 81 -11.48 -3.24 25.32
N SER A 82 -12.27 -3.87 24.46
CA SER A 82 -11.82 -5.04 23.70
C SER A 82 -10.92 -4.63 22.53
N GLU A 83 -10.07 -5.56 22.09
CA GLU A 83 -9.22 -5.34 20.90
C GLU A 83 -10.08 -5.03 19.66
N ALA A 84 -11.25 -5.66 19.52
CA ALA A 84 -12.16 -5.41 18.40
C ALA A 84 -12.71 -3.97 18.42
N GLU A 85 -13.11 -3.45 19.58
CA GLU A 85 -13.56 -2.07 19.72
C GLU A 85 -12.43 -1.08 19.41
N PHE A 86 -11.20 -1.36 19.87
CA PHE A 86 -10.03 -0.56 19.53
C PHE A 86 -9.74 -0.56 18.03
N ARG A 87 -9.81 -1.73 17.38
CA ARG A 87 -9.61 -1.87 15.94
C ARG A 87 -10.69 -1.12 15.16
N GLN A 88 -11.95 -1.20 15.58
CA GLN A 88 -13.04 -0.43 14.96
C GLN A 88 -12.76 1.08 15.07
N ALA A 89 -12.43 1.57 16.27
CA ALA A 89 -12.09 2.97 16.46
C ALA A 89 -10.90 3.40 15.59
N PHE A 90 -9.90 2.55 15.41
CA PHE A 90 -8.75 2.84 14.55
C PHE A 90 -9.18 2.94 13.08
N CYS A 91 -10.03 2.00 12.64
CA CYS A 91 -10.58 1.99 11.29
C CYS A 91 -11.39 3.24 10.98
N ASP A 92 -12.17 3.74 11.94
CA ASP A 92 -12.95 4.97 11.79
C ASP A 92 -12.05 6.20 11.55
N GLU A 93 -10.88 6.27 12.21
CA GLU A 93 -9.93 7.38 12.04
C GLU A 93 -9.26 7.38 10.65
N ILE A 94 -9.02 6.20 10.06
CA ILE A 94 -8.27 6.08 8.79
C ILE A 94 -9.15 5.94 7.54
N ALA A 95 -10.47 5.80 7.70
CA ALA A 95 -11.42 5.43 6.64
C ALA A 95 -11.46 6.39 5.43
N ILE A 96 -10.95 7.62 5.58
CA ILE A 96 -10.96 8.61 4.49
C ILE A 96 -10.02 8.24 3.33
N LEU A 97 -8.92 7.54 3.60
CA LEU A 97 -7.92 7.19 2.56
C LEU A 97 -7.44 5.74 2.65
N LEU A 98 -7.45 5.13 3.85
CA LEU A 98 -7.06 3.75 4.03
C LEU A 98 -8.33 2.88 4.11
N THR A 99 -8.35 1.80 3.35
CA THR A 99 -9.49 0.87 3.37
C THR A 99 -9.39 -0.02 4.61
N CYS A 100 -10.44 -0.03 5.41
CA CYS A 100 -10.67 -1.04 6.45
C CYS A 100 -11.98 -1.77 6.10
N SER A 101 -11.89 -3.07 5.78
CA SER A 101 -13.07 -3.87 5.47
C SER A 101 -13.85 -4.18 6.75
N ALA A 102 -15.14 -4.53 6.65
CA ALA A 102 -15.93 -4.93 7.82
C ALA A 102 -15.33 -6.15 8.55
N THR A 103 -14.61 -7.01 7.83
CA THR A 103 -13.92 -8.19 8.38
C THR A 103 -12.56 -7.86 8.97
N GLU A 104 -11.97 -6.69 8.69
CA GLU A 104 -10.65 -6.28 9.17
C GLU A 104 -10.60 -6.20 10.70
N VAL A 105 -11.73 -5.89 11.35
CA VAL A 105 -11.85 -5.85 12.81
C VAL A 105 -11.61 -7.22 13.42
N THR A 106 -12.15 -8.28 12.81
CA THR A 106 -12.05 -9.66 13.30
C THR A 106 -10.91 -10.46 12.68
N THR A 107 -10.48 -10.10 11.48
CA THR A 107 -9.49 -10.81 10.68
C THR A 107 -8.58 -9.79 9.99
N PRO A 108 -7.43 -9.47 10.60
CA PRO A 108 -6.48 -8.50 10.03
C PRO A 108 -5.96 -8.93 8.66
N GLU A 109 -6.08 -8.06 7.67
CA GLU A 109 -5.60 -8.27 6.30
C GLU A 109 -4.62 -7.17 5.89
N LYS A 110 -5.00 -5.90 6.11
CA LYS A 110 -4.18 -4.74 5.75
C LYS A 110 -3.66 -3.99 6.96
N LEU A 111 -4.43 -3.93 8.05
CA LEU A 111 -4.13 -3.17 9.25
C LEU A 111 -3.73 -4.10 10.39
N TYR A 112 -2.47 -3.96 10.83
CA TYR A 112 -1.95 -4.68 11.98
C TYR A 112 -1.60 -3.69 13.08
N LEU A 113 -2.16 -3.93 14.26
CA LEU A 113 -2.00 -3.07 15.43
C LEU A 113 -1.30 -3.86 16.51
N ASP A 114 -0.36 -3.21 17.19
CA ASP A 114 0.33 -3.78 18.33
C ASP A 114 0.39 -2.72 19.43
N VAL A 115 -0.39 -2.95 20.48
CA VAL A 115 -0.45 -2.10 21.66
C VAL A 115 0.18 -2.86 22.81
N ARG A 116 1.30 -2.37 23.33
CA ARG A 116 2.03 -3.04 24.39
C ARG A 116 2.41 -2.14 25.53
N GLN A 117 2.31 -2.69 26.72
CA GLN A 117 2.92 -2.15 27.92
C GLN A 117 4.34 -2.70 28.08
N VAL A 118 5.23 -1.88 28.65
CA VAL A 118 6.57 -2.28 29.10
C VAL A 118 6.81 -1.77 30.52
N ALA A 119 7.68 -2.45 31.26
CA ALA A 119 8.04 -2.01 32.60
C ALA A 119 9.05 -0.85 32.58
N ASP A 120 9.94 -0.85 31.58
CA ASP A 120 10.98 0.15 31.41
C ASP A 120 11.03 0.67 29.96
N PRO A 121 11.19 1.97 29.71
CA PRO A 121 11.26 2.53 28.36
C PRO A 121 12.37 1.94 27.48
N SER A 122 13.46 1.42 28.05
CA SER A 122 14.53 0.74 27.31
C SER A 122 14.08 -0.58 26.67
N GLN A 123 12.93 -1.12 27.07
CA GLN A 123 12.36 -2.36 26.53
C GLN A 123 11.50 -2.13 25.29
N PHE A 124 11.27 -0.87 24.87
CA PHE A 124 10.55 -0.62 23.63
C PHE A 124 11.31 -1.19 22.43
N PRO A 125 10.70 -2.08 21.63
CA PRO A 125 11.35 -2.62 20.45
C PRO A 125 11.52 -1.50 19.40
N ALA A 126 12.77 -1.21 19.06
CA ALA A 126 13.10 -0.16 18.09
C ALA A 126 12.82 -0.55 16.63
N ALA A 127 12.85 -1.85 16.32
CA ALA A 127 12.70 -2.36 14.97
C ALA A 127 11.28 -2.85 14.67
N VAL A 128 10.90 -2.77 13.39
CA VAL A 128 9.72 -3.45 12.84
C VAL A 128 9.95 -4.96 12.94
N PRO A 129 9.02 -5.75 13.52
CA PRO A 129 9.14 -7.20 13.59
C PRO A 129 9.10 -7.83 12.20
N ARG A 130 10.06 -8.71 11.89
CA ARG A 130 10.26 -9.29 10.56
C ARG A 130 10.37 -10.81 10.63
N VAL A 131 9.82 -11.50 9.64
CA VAL A 131 9.91 -12.96 9.52
C VAL A 131 11.31 -13.34 9.05
N GLY A 132 12.20 -13.62 10.00
CA GLY A 132 13.58 -14.01 9.72
C GLY A 132 14.56 -12.83 9.72
N PRO A 133 15.83 -13.06 9.31
CA PRO A 133 16.91 -12.10 9.54
C PRO A 133 17.01 -10.99 8.50
N THR A 134 16.10 -10.92 7.52
CA THR A 134 16.21 -9.97 6.39
C THR A 134 15.17 -8.85 6.51
N ASP A 135 15.61 -7.61 6.31
CA ASP A 135 14.74 -6.42 6.40
C ASP A 135 13.64 -6.40 5.32
N ALA A 136 13.83 -7.16 4.24
CA ALA A 136 12.87 -7.28 3.16
C ALA A 136 11.80 -8.36 3.40
N SER A 137 11.87 -9.13 4.49
CA SER A 137 10.91 -10.19 4.79
C SER A 137 9.54 -9.65 5.21
N ASP A 138 8.55 -10.54 5.32
CA ASP A 138 7.20 -10.16 5.75
C ASP A 138 7.16 -9.66 7.21
N LEU A 139 6.07 -9.01 7.58
CA LEU A 139 5.78 -8.57 8.94
C LEU A 139 5.55 -9.79 9.85
N ASP A 140 6.28 -9.88 10.96
CA ASP A 140 6.03 -10.90 11.98
C ASP A 140 5.00 -10.41 13.01
N THR A 141 3.79 -10.95 12.93
CA THR A 141 2.67 -10.58 13.82
C THR A 141 2.54 -11.51 15.02
N SER A 142 3.38 -12.54 15.17
CA SER A 142 3.22 -13.58 16.20
C SER A 142 3.35 -13.04 17.63
N GLY A 143 4.11 -11.96 17.81
CA GLY A 143 4.30 -11.28 19.10
C GLY A 143 3.49 -10.00 19.26
N PHE A 144 2.45 -9.78 18.44
CA PHE A 144 1.57 -8.62 18.58
C PHE A 144 0.62 -8.84 19.75
N GLN A 145 0.32 -7.77 20.47
CA GLN A 145 -0.56 -7.82 21.64
C GLN A 145 -1.47 -6.61 21.69
N PHE A 146 -2.51 -6.72 22.52
CA PHE A 146 -3.37 -5.62 22.89
C PHE A 146 -3.36 -5.44 24.41
N ALA A 147 -2.45 -4.58 24.87
CA ALA A 147 -2.22 -4.25 26.27
C ALA A 147 -2.05 -2.72 26.42
N PRO A 148 -3.15 -1.95 26.53
CA PRO A 148 -3.12 -0.48 26.64
C PRO A 148 -2.44 0.06 27.93
N GLY A 149 -2.06 -0.83 28.85
CA GLY A 149 -1.48 -0.45 30.14
C GLY A 149 -2.51 0.14 31.10
N ALA A 150 -2.11 0.33 32.36
CA ALA A 150 -2.82 1.06 33.39
C ALA A 150 -2.17 2.46 33.57
N GLY A 151 -2.72 3.26 34.48
CA GLY A 151 -2.15 4.57 34.81
C GLY A 151 -0.68 4.48 35.22
N LYS A 152 0.12 5.50 34.85
CA LYS A 152 1.57 5.59 35.09
C LYS A 152 2.45 4.51 34.43
N GLU A 153 1.90 3.55 33.70
CA GLU A 153 2.66 2.54 32.95
C GLU A 153 3.20 3.11 31.62
N PHE A 154 4.27 2.50 31.10
CA PHE A 154 4.81 2.84 29.79
C PHE A 154 4.13 2.00 28.72
N THR A 155 3.54 2.66 27.73
CA THR A 155 2.77 2.01 26.67
C THR A 155 3.30 2.45 25.32
N MET A 156 3.23 1.54 24.35
CA MET A 156 3.53 1.78 22.95
C MET A 156 2.37 1.31 22.09
N VAL A 157 2.00 2.13 21.11
CA VAL A 157 1.06 1.79 20.05
C VAL A 157 1.84 1.77 18.74
N ARG A 158 1.81 0.65 18.02
CA ARG A 158 2.38 0.52 16.68
C ARG A 158 1.26 0.15 15.71
N ALA A 159 1.17 0.91 14.63
CA ALA A 159 0.27 0.64 13.54
C ALA A 159 1.06 0.36 12.27
N TYR A 160 0.73 -0.76 11.63
CA TYR A 160 1.32 -1.21 10.38
C TYR A 160 0.23 -1.35 9.35
N TYR A 161 0.39 -0.70 8.20
CA TYR A 161 -0.57 -0.80 7.12
C TYR A 161 0.08 -1.28 5.82
N ARG A 162 -0.51 -2.31 5.20
CA ARG A 162 -0.10 -2.81 3.89
C ARG A 162 -0.72 -1.97 2.79
N TRP A 163 0.05 -1.01 2.28
CA TRP A 163 -0.34 -0.14 1.18
C TRP A 163 0.00 -0.78 -0.17
N GLN A 164 -1.00 -0.94 -1.03
CA GLN A 164 -0.80 -1.51 -2.37
C GLN A 164 -0.28 -0.44 -3.33
N VAL A 165 0.91 -0.68 -3.89
CA VAL A 165 1.50 0.21 -4.91
C VAL A 165 0.85 -0.08 -6.25
N ILE A 166 0.18 0.92 -6.82
CA ILE A 166 -0.60 0.86 -8.07
C ILE A 166 0.33 0.89 -9.28
N THR A 167 1.37 1.75 -9.30
CA THR A 167 2.29 1.85 -10.45
C THR A 167 3.25 0.66 -10.46
N ASP A 168 2.87 -0.37 -11.24
CA ASP A 168 3.62 -1.63 -11.42
C ASP A 168 5.10 -1.43 -11.75
N LEU A 169 5.45 -0.37 -12.50
CA LEU A 169 6.82 -0.13 -12.95
C LEU A 169 7.76 0.30 -11.82
N VAL A 170 7.24 0.98 -10.80
CA VAL A 170 8.03 1.51 -9.67
C VAL A 170 7.98 0.54 -8.47
N ARG A 171 6.92 -0.26 -8.36
CA ARG A 171 6.68 -1.26 -7.30
C ARG A 171 7.91 -2.09 -6.89
N PRO A 172 8.73 -2.66 -7.81
CA PRO A 172 9.90 -3.46 -7.41
C PRO A 172 10.96 -2.69 -6.62
N TYR A 173 10.97 -1.35 -6.74
CA TYR A 173 11.96 -0.48 -6.13
C TYR A 173 11.49 0.17 -4.82
N VAL A 174 10.18 0.16 -4.55
CA VAL A 174 9.59 0.82 -3.37
C VAL A 174 9.04 -0.16 -2.33
N THR A 175 8.70 -1.38 -2.72
CA THR A 175 8.11 -2.37 -1.80
C THR A 175 9.15 -2.90 -0.80
N ASN A 176 8.77 -2.92 0.48
CA ASN A 176 9.62 -3.32 1.61
C ASN A 176 9.06 -4.54 2.38
N LEU A 177 8.12 -5.26 1.76
CA LEU A 177 7.53 -6.51 2.26
C LEU A 177 7.68 -7.62 1.23
N ARG A 178 8.20 -8.78 1.63
CA ARG A 178 8.14 -10.03 0.84
C ARG A 178 7.47 -11.14 1.64
N PRO A 179 6.15 -11.33 1.45
CA PRO A 179 5.45 -12.52 1.92
C PRO A 179 6.07 -13.79 1.34
N ALA A 180 6.14 -14.85 2.15
CA ALA A 180 6.65 -16.15 1.72
C ALA A 180 5.84 -16.67 0.51
N GLY A 181 6.54 -17.14 -0.54
CA GLY A 181 5.90 -17.65 -1.76
C GLY A 181 5.48 -16.58 -2.77
N SER A 182 5.64 -15.28 -2.48
CA SER A 182 5.43 -14.21 -3.45
C SER A 182 6.71 -13.86 -4.19
N SER A 183 6.73 -14.06 -5.52
CA SER A 183 7.86 -13.68 -6.38
C SER A 183 7.90 -12.18 -6.70
N MET A 184 6.76 -11.48 -6.53
CA MET A 184 6.60 -10.06 -6.83
C MET A 184 5.91 -9.35 -5.66
N PRO A 185 6.66 -8.64 -4.80
CA PRO A 185 6.07 -7.87 -3.73
C PRO A 185 5.23 -6.71 -4.28
N ARG A 186 4.06 -6.50 -3.67
CA ARG A 186 3.08 -5.49 -4.08
C ARG A 186 2.87 -4.39 -3.05
N ASP A 187 3.27 -4.67 -1.82
CA ASP A 187 2.88 -3.87 -0.69
C ASP A 187 4.07 -3.07 -0.16
N TYR A 188 3.80 -1.81 0.11
CA TYR A 188 4.63 -0.93 0.92
C TYR A 188 4.06 -0.93 2.34
N LEU A 189 4.89 -1.25 3.33
CA LEU A 189 4.52 -1.20 4.73
C LEU A 189 4.66 0.23 5.24
N MET A 190 3.52 0.87 5.49
CA MET A 190 3.45 2.10 6.28
C MET A 190 3.58 1.75 7.76
N VAL A 191 4.35 2.55 8.50
CA VAL A 191 4.62 2.31 9.93
C VAL A 191 4.41 3.60 10.70
N ALA A 192 3.60 3.53 11.75
CA ALA A 192 3.46 4.59 12.74
C ALA A 192 3.66 4.01 14.14
N THR A 193 4.44 4.69 14.98
CA THR A 193 4.71 4.27 16.35
C THR A 193 4.57 5.46 17.30
N ALA A 194 3.79 5.29 18.36
CA ALA A 194 3.70 6.22 19.46
C ALA A 194 4.11 5.52 20.77
N THR A 195 5.10 6.04 21.47
CA THR A 195 5.53 5.59 22.80
C THR A 195 5.24 6.68 23.82
N PHE A 196 4.69 6.32 24.96
CA PHE A 196 4.29 7.28 25.99
C PHE A 196 4.17 6.63 27.36
N ARG A 197 4.02 7.46 28.39
CA ARG A 197 3.60 7.04 29.72
C ARG A 197 2.15 7.46 29.94
N ASN A 198 1.32 6.54 30.42
CA ASN A 198 -0.06 6.82 30.75
C ASN A 198 -0.16 7.83 31.91
N GLU A 199 -1.19 8.67 31.87
CA GLU A 199 -1.50 9.61 32.94
C GLU A 199 -1.97 8.88 34.20
N ASP A 200 -2.15 9.61 35.29
CA ASP A 200 -2.72 9.08 36.53
C ASP A 200 -4.24 9.26 36.47
N TYR A 201 -4.96 8.15 36.29
CA TYR A 201 -6.41 8.09 36.16
C TYR A 201 -7.00 6.88 36.89
#